data_AF-A0A6A3A6V3-F1
#
_entry.id   AF-A0A6A3A6V3-F1
#
_cell.length_a   1.000
_cell.length_b   1.000
_cell.length_c   1.000
_cell.angle_alpha   90.00
_cell.angle_beta   90.00
_cell.angle_gamma   90.00
#
_symmetry.space_group_name_H-M   'P 1'
#
loop_
_entity.id
_entity.type
_entity.pdbx_description
1 polymer ?
#
loop_
_entity_poly.entity_id
_entity_poly.type
_entity_poly.pdbx_seq_one_letter_code
_entity_poly.pdbx_strand_id
1 'polypeptide(L)'
;MEALRKLEQLQRTLTFMESRNFVSSSTPDSNRFIANLILLLLQPCGELNFDTKCHLISECLPKISVSFLEEASEWVSLETDERDYQEIDIPPDKKDCFSLQINHDEVAMVGLEAMERANSTLEDFCRSYFMFHGMDINSPNMIFKYFPVLEFTESYIYQLDGSNEKLLTIPTEGGLADEFEKGKYQGWAETFSNMLEKDPLRPLLNVLEQRRLLTERIREELKSGEEYWALERKLCRALICKMEISLEDVMRAIHLKSFDYRVLNLLLYQLRGQEVNDLHMEFLSVSEFLVEISDDLMVSIIYSTPR
;
A
#
# COMPACT_ATOMS: atom_id res chain seq x y z
N MET A 1 -7.55 6.92 12.14
CA MET A 1 -7.93 7.18 13.56
C MET A 1 -7.15 6.35 14.58
N GLU A 2 -6.83 5.08 14.30
CA GLU A 2 -6.11 4.21 15.26
C GLU A 2 -4.64 4.60 15.50
N ALA A 3 -3.92 5.02 14.45
CA ALA A 3 -2.55 5.52 14.58
C ALA A 3 -2.46 6.77 15.50
N LEU A 4 -3.43 7.67 15.38
CA LEU A 4 -3.57 8.84 16.26
C LEU A 4 -3.87 8.44 17.70
N ARG A 5 -4.68 7.38 17.91
CA ARG A 5 -4.98 6.85 19.24
C ARG A 5 -3.75 6.18 19.89
N LYS A 6 -2.94 5.44 19.11
CA LYS A 6 -1.66 4.87 19.56
C LYS A 6 -0.66 5.99 19.92
N LEU A 7 -0.60 7.04 19.10
CA LEU A 7 0.24 8.21 19.37
C LEU A 7 -0.22 8.97 20.64
N GLU A 8 -1.53 9.12 20.83
CA GLU A 8 -2.11 9.73 22.03
C GLU A 8 -1.81 8.91 23.29
N GLN A 9 -1.90 7.57 23.22
CA GLN A 9 -1.54 6.68 24.33
C GLN A 9 -0.05 6.75 24.67
N LEU A 10 0.81 6.81 23.64
CA LEU A 10 2.25 6.99 23.81
C LEU A 10 2.56 8.33 24.48
N GLN A 11 1.93 9.42 24.02
CA GLN A 11 2.11 10.76 24.60
C GLN A 11 1.67 10.82 26.07
N ARG A 12 0.51 10.23 26.40
CA ARG A 12 0.03 10.16 27.80
C ARG A 12 0.98 9.37 28.69
N THR A 13 1.56 8.30 28.18
CA THR A 13 2.52 7.46 28.91
C THR A 13 3.82 8.21 29.17
N LEU A 14 4.31 8.96 28.18
CA LEU A 14 5.49 9.84 28.34
C LEU A 14 5.25 10.92 29.42
N THR A 15 4.13 11.64 29.37
CA THR A 15 3.79 12.64 30.39
C THR A 15 3.66 12.04 31.80
N PHE A 16 3.13 10.82 31.90
CA PHE A 16 3.07 10.08 33.15
C PHE A 16 4.47 9.72 33.69
N MET A 17 5.37 9.23 32.83
CA MET A 17 6.76 8.90 33.20
C MET A 17 7.53 10.13 33.67
N GLU A 18 7.35 11.27 32.99
CA GLU A 18 7.91 12.57 33.36
C GLU A 18 7.41 13.01 34.74
N SER A 19 6.12 12.86 35.03
CA SER A 19 5.53 13.22 36.33
C SER A 19 6.05 12.40 37.52
N ARG A 20 6.64 11.23 37.26
CA ARG A 20 7.15 10.30 38.28
C ARG A 20 8.68 10.29 38.39
N ASN A 21 9.38 11.20 37.70
CA ASN A 21 10.84 11.24 37.62
C ASN A 21 11.49 9.92 37.16
N PHE A 22 10.77 9.12 36.37
CA PHE A 22 11.28 7.86 35.83
C PHE A 22 12.28 8.07 34.68
N VAL A 23 12.40 9.32 34.19
CA VAL A 23 13.25 9.71 33.06
C VAL A 23 14.70 9.80 33.52
N SER A 24 15.50 8.80 33.11
CA SER A 24 16.93 8.72 33.34
C SER A 24 17.67 8.81 31.98
N SER A 25 18.04 10.03 31.59
CA SER A 25 19.05 10.41 30.57
C SER A 25 18.70 10.54 29.05
N SER A 26 18.99 11.77 28.57
CA SER A 26 19.60 12.28 27.32
C SER A 26 19.04 12.11 25.89
N THR A 27 18.10 11.23 25.53
CA THR A 27 17.53 11.27 24.16
C THR A 27 16.02 11.01 24.10
N PRO A 28 15.28 11.71 23.20
CA PRO A 28 13.85 11.49 23.02
C PRO A 28 13.52 10.06 22.57
N ASP A 29 14.42 9.42 21.83
CA ASP A 29 14.24 8.05 21.34
C ASP A 29 14.32 7.00 22.46
N SER A 30 15.22 7.20 23.45
CA SER A 30 15.27 6.34 24.63
C SER A 30 13.98 6.43 25.45
N ASN A 31 13.46 7.64 25.66
CA ASN A 31 12.20 7.84 26.36
C ASN A 31 11.03 7.17 25.61
N ARG A 32 11.00 7.28 24.28
CA ARG A 32 10.00 6.64 23.43
C ARG A 32 10.07 5.12 23.50
N PHE A 33 11.27 4.54 23.46
CA PHE A 33 11.46 3.09 23.59
C PHE A 33 10.93 2.57 24.94
N ILE A 34 11.29 3.23 26.04
CA ILE A 34 10.82 2.84 27.38
C ILE A 34 9.30 3.00 27.52
N ALA A 35 8.72 4.06 26.94
CA ALA A 35 7.28 4.25 26.94
C ALA A 35 6.55 3.11 26.17
N ASN A 36 7.09 2.68 25.04
CA ASN A 36 6.56 1.52 24.30
C ASN A 36 6.66 0.21 25.10
N LEU A 37 7.77 0.00 25.82
CA LEU A 37 7.92 -1.17 26.70
C LEU A 37 6.88 -1.16 27.85
N ILE A 38 6.61 -0.01 28.45
CA ILE A 38 5.57 0.14 29.47
C ILE A 38 4.19 -0.15 28.89
N LEU A 39 3.89 0.36 27.70
CA LEU A 39 2.62 0.06 27.02
C LEU A 39 2.46 -1.43 26.73
N LEU A 40 3.53 -2.12 26.31
CA LEU A 40 3.53 -3.57 26.12
C LEU A 40 3.23 -4.32 27.43
N LEU A 41 3.79 -3.88 28.55
CA LEU A 41 3.53 -4.47 29.87
C LEU A 41 2.08 -4.30 30.34
N LEU A 42 1.46 -3.18 30.00
CA LEU A 42 0.07 -2.86 30.32
C LEU A 42 -0.93 -3.65 29.47
N GLN A 43 -0.55 -4.13 28.28
CA GLN A 43 -1.42 -4.96 27.46
C GLN A 43 -1.68 -6.32 28.11
N PRO A 44 -2.92 -6.85 28.07
CA PRO A 44 -3.22 -8.17 28.58
C PRO A 44 -2.45 -9.24 27.79
N CYS A 45 -1.82 -10.18 28.50
CA CYS A 45 -1.07 -11.28 27.89
C CYS A 45 -1.43 -12.57 28.64
N GLY A 46 -2.48 -13.26 28.16
CA GLY A 46 -3.08 -14.40 28.85
C GLY A 46 -3.51 -14.06 30.29
N GLU A 47 -3.25 -14.97 31.22
CA GLU A 47 -3.56 -14.83 32.65
C GLU A 47 -2.44 -14.15 33.47
N LEU A 48 -1.41 -13.59 32.81
CA LEU A 48 -0.27 -12.99 33.50
C LEU A 48 -0.65 -11.64 34.15
N ASN A 49 -0.52 -11.57 35.47
CA ASN A 49 -0.62 -10.33 36.22
C ASN A 49 0.67 -9.49 36.13
N PHE A 50 0.61 -8.24 36.59
CA PHE A 50 1.75 -7.31 36.48
C PHE A 50 2.99 -7.77 37.26
N ASP A 51 2.83 -8.33 38.45
CA ASP A 51 3.94 -8.83 39.26
C ASP A 51 4.68 -9.98 38.58
N THR A 52 3.94 -10.93 37.98
CA THR A 52 4.52 -12.05 37.23
C THR A 52 5.25 -11.57 35.98
N LYS A 53 4.68 -10.61 35.23
CA LYS A 53 5.36 -10.02 34.06
C LYS A 53 6.68 -9.34 34.43
N CYS A 54 6.69 -8.54 35.50
CA CYS A 54 7.90 -7.87 35.96
C CYS A 54 8.97 -8.87 36.41
N HIS A 55 8.59 -9.94 37.11
CA HIS A 55 9.53 -11.00 37.51
C HIS A 55 10.15 -11.70 36.30
N LEU A 56 9.33 -12.07 35.30
CA LEU A 56 9.82 -12.73 34.08
C LEU A 56 10.79 -11.84 33.29
N ILE A 57 10.48 -10.55 33.15
CA ILE A 57 11.41 -9.62 32.50
C ILE A 57 12.72 -9.55 33.28
N SER A 58 12.68 -9.42 34.61
CA SER A 58 13.91 -9.34 35.40
C SER A 58 14.77 -10.60 35.30
N GLU A 59 14.16 -11.78 35.09
CA GLU A 59 14.89 -13.04 34.91
C GLU A 59 15.43 -13.22 33.48
N CYS A 60 14.69 -12.78 32.47
CA CYS A 60 15.03 -12.97 31.07
C CYS A 60 15.92 -11.87 30.50
N LEU A 61 15.75 -10.62 30.93
CA LEU A 61 16.51 -9.47 30.41
C LEU A 61 18.04 -9.66 30.47
N PRO A 62 18.63 -10.25 31.53
CA PRO A 62 20.08 -10.53 31.56
C PRO A 62 20.53 -11.59 30.55
N LYS A 63 19.62 -12.43 30.05
CA LYS A 63 19.89 -13.48 29.06
C LYS A 63 19.76 -12.97 27.62
N ILE A 64 19.15 -11.79 27.41
CA ILE A 64 18.98 -11.17 26.09
C ILE A 64 20.28 -10.43 25.74
N SER A 65 21.09 -11.03 24.88
CA SER A 65 22.28 -10.39 24.29
C SER A 65 21.96 -9.72 22.96
N VAL A 66 22.85 -8.84 22.49
CA VAL A 66 22.74 -8.24 21.16
C VAL A 66 22.75 -9.31 20.07
N SER A 67 23.64 -10.32 20.18
CA SER A 67 23.71 -11.43 19.23
C SER A 67 22.42 -12.26 19.19
N PHE A 68 21.76 -12.44 20.34
CA PHE A 68 20.46 -13.09 20.41
C PHE A 68 19.37 -12.27 19.71
N LEU A 69 19.39 -10.94 19.83
CA LEU A 69 18.44 -10.06 19.15
C LEU A 69 18.67 -9.99 17.63
N GLU A 70 19.93 -10.03 17.18
CA GLU A 70 20.27 -10.12 15.76
C GLU A 70 19.78 -11.44 15.16
N GLU A 71 20.07 -12.57 15.81
CA GLU A 71 19.55 -13.88 15.42
C GLU A 71 18.02 -13.89 15.44
N ALA A 72 17.39 -13.42 16.52
CA ALA A 72 15.94 -13.34 16.61
C ALA A 72 15.33 -12.40 15.54
N SER A 73 16.05 -11.38 15.06
CA SER A 73 15.54 -10.51 13.99
C SER A 73 15.47 -11.23 12.64
N GLU A 74 16.37 -12.19 12.38
CA GLU A 74 16.32 -13.05 11.20
C GLU A 74 15.13 -14.02 11.30
N TRP A 75 14.86 -14.56 12.50
CA TRP A 75 13.70 -15.43 12.75
C TRP A 75 12.35 -14.69 12.71
N VAL A 76 12.26 -13.50 13.32
CA VAL A 76 11.03 -12.68 13.30
C VAL A 76 10.73 -12.15 11.90
N SER A 77 11.77 -11.93 11.07
CA SER A 77 11.60 -11.63 9.64
C SER A 77 11.13 -12.85 8.83
N LEU A 78 11.32 -14.07 9.35
CA LEU A 78 10.77 -15.32 8.80
C LEU A 78 9.36 -15.65 9.35
N GLU A 79 9.03 -15.23 10.56
CA GLU A 79 7.78 -15.59 11.28
C GLU A 79 6.64 -14.56 11.16
N THR A 80 6.76 -13.54 10.30
CA THR A 80 5.57 -12.83 9.80
C THR A 80 4.73 -13.67 8.82
N ASP A 81 5.11 -14.92 8.57
CA ASP A 81 4.22 -15.98 8.08
C ASP A 81 3.47 -16.62 9.26
N GLU A 82 2.19 -16.26 9.38
CA GLU A 82 1.25 -16.78 10.37
C GLU A 82 1.27 -18.32 10.48
N ARG A 83 1.42 -18.84 11.70
CA ARG A 83 0.93 -20.19 12.03
C ARG A 83 0.34 -20.25 13.43
N ASP A 84 -0.98 -20.10 13.48
CA ASP A 84 -1.80 -20.88 14.40
C ASP A 84 -2.51 -21.95 13.55
N TYR A 85 -2.32 -23.22 13.87
CA TYR A 85 -3.14 -24.42 13.56
C TYR A 85 -2.25 -25.67 13.58
N GLN A 86 -2.29 -26.33 14.75
CA GLN A 86 -2.09 -27.76 15.03
C GLN A 86 -1.60 -28.65 13.87
N GLU A 87 -0.35 -29.11 13.94
CA GLU A 87 0.12 -30.25 13.16
C GLU A 87 -0.02 -31.57 13.94
N ILE A 88 -0.73 -32.48 13.29
CA ILE A 88 -0.80 -33.90 13.55
C ILE A 88 0.53 -34.54 13.12
N ASP A 89 1.09 -35.38 13.97
CA ASP A 89 2.28 -36.23 13.77
C ASP A 89 2.33 -36.95 12.41
N ILE A 90 3.38 -36.71 11.60
CA ILE A 90 3.93 -37.66 10.62
C ILE A 90 5.48 -37.50 10.54
N PRO A 91 6.28 -38.59 10.44
CA PRO A 91 7.71 -38.62 10.82
C PRO A 91 8.69 -38.17 9.74
N PRO A 92 9.98 -37.97 10.10
CA PRO A 92 10.97 -37.31 9.27
C PRO A 92 11.68 -38.33 8.38
N ASP A 93 11.54 -38.20 7.06
CA ASP A 93 12.67 -38.49 6.19
C ASP A 93 12.51 -37.91 4.78
N LYS A 94 13.48 -37.07 4.43
CA LYS A 94 14.15 -36.92 3.11
C LYS A 94 14.42 -35.46 2.75
N LYS A 95 15.70 -35.14 2.92
CA LYS A 95 16.47 -34.19 2.12
C LYS A 95 15.98 -34.13 0.68
N ASP A 96 15.53 -32.95 0.28
CA ASP A 96 15.88 -32.22 -0.93
C ASP A 96 14.77 -31.18 -1.17
N CYS A 97 14.80 -30.09 -0.41
CA CYS A 97 14.04 -28.92 -0.82
C CYS A 97 14.92 -28.15 -1.81
N PHE A 98 14.66 -28.42 -3.09
CA PHE A 98 15.11 -27.60 -4.21
C PHE A 98 15.00 -26.14 -3.82
N SER A 99 16.12 -25.41 -3.89
CA SER A 99 16.12 -23.96 -4.01
C SER A 99 15.32 -23.63 -5.27
N LEU A 100 14.01 -23.45 -5.13
CA LEU A 100 13.17 -22.88 -6.16
C LEU A 100 13.65 -21.44 -6.31
N GLN A 101 14.55 -21.23 -7.27
CA GLN A 101 14.75 -19.93 -7.90
C GLN A 101 13.41 -19.55 -8.52
N ILE A 102 12.55 -18.91 -7.73
CA ILE A 102 11.40 -18.20 -8.26
C ILE A 102 12.01 -17.03 -9.02
N ASN A 103 11.85 -17.03 -10.36
CA ASN A 103 12.18 -15.86 -11.17
C ASN A 103 11.32 -14.69 -10.65
N HIS A 104 11.93 -13.79 -9.87
CA HIS A 104 11.27 -12.61 -9.30
C HIS A 104 10.72 -11.66 -10.39
N ASP A 105 11.17 -11.80 -11.63
CA ASP A 105 10.79 -10.94 -12.76
C ASP A 105 9.35 -11.15 -13.26
N GLU A 106 8.63 -12.21 -12.85
CA GLU A 106 7.27 -12.49 -13.34
C GLU A 106 6.20 -12.59 -12.23
N VAL A 107 6.58 -12.42 -10.97
CA VAL A 107 5.64 -12.49 -9.84
C VAL A 107 5.11 -11.09 -9.53
N ALA A 108 3.78 -10.93 -9.57
CA ALA A 108 3.15 -9.69 -9.12
C ALA A 108 3.31 -9.57 -7.60
N MET A 109 4.15 -8.63 -7.17
CA MET A 109 4.42 -8.35 -5.76
C MET A 109 3.86 -6.98 -5.38
N VAL A 110 3.14 -6.95 -4.26
CA VAL A 110 2.54 -5.74 -3.68
C VAL A 110 3.17 -5.52 -2.31
N GLY A 111 3.74 -4.34 -2.09
CA GLY A 111 4.27 -3.94 -0.80
C GLY A 111 3.14 -3.53 0.17
N LEU A 112 3.38 -3.76 1.47
CA LEU A 112 2.42 -3.38 2.53
C LEU A 112 2.05 -1.89 2.47
N GLU A 113 3.01 -1.02 2.19
CA GLU A 113 2.74 0.42 2.05
C GLU A 113 1.72 0.71 0.92
N ALA A 114 1.80 -0.01 -0.20
CA ALA A 114 0.86 0.16 -1.29
C ALA A 114 -0.54 -0.30 -0.89
N MET A 115 -0.65 -1.40 -0.14
CA MET A 115 -1.93 -1.85 0.44
C MET A 115 -2.52 -0.84 1.42
N GLU A 116 -1.70 -0.34 2.34
CA GLU A 116 -2.15 0.63 3.33
C GLU A 116 -2.68 1.92 2.70
N ARG A 117 -2.08 2.36 1.60
CA ARG A 117 -2.52 3.54 0.85
C ARG A 117 -3.77 3.27 0.01
N ALA A 118 -3.85 2.11 -0.64
CA ALA A 118 -5.00 1.64 -1.40
C ALA A 118 -6.29 1.54 -0.57
N ASN A 119 -6.20 1.35 0.76
CA ASN A 119 -7.35 1.27 1.66
C ASN A 119 -8.36 2.42 1.49
N SER A 120 -7.87 3.65 1.32
CA SER A 120 -8.76 4.81 1.18
C SER A 120 -9.53 4.78 -0.13
N THR A 121 -8.86 4.44 -1.24
CA THR A 121 -9.49 4.20 -2.54
C THR A 121 -10.51 3.07 -2.47
N LEU A 122 -10.16 1.95 -1.82
CA LEU A 122 -11.07 0.81 -1.68
C LEU A 122 -12.27 1.10 -0.79
N GLU A 123 -12.09 1.86 0.28
CA GLU A 123 -13.22 2.29 1.12
C GLU A 123 -14.18 3.16 0.31
N ASP A 124 -13.66 4.16 -0.42
CA ASP A 124 -14.48 4.99 -1.30
C ASP A 124 -15.16 4.14 -2.38
N PHE A 125 -14.41 3.24 -3.02
CA PHE A 125 -14.93 2.35 -4.04
C PHE A 125 -16.11 1.52 -3.52
N CYS A 126 -15.96 0.93 -2.34
CA CYS A 126 -17.02 0.15 -1.72
C CYS A 126 -18.25 1.00 -1.38
N ARG A 127 -18.06 2.22 -0.87
CA ARG A 127 -19.15 3.13 -0.50
C ARG A 127 -19.91 3.66 -1.72
N SER A 128 -19.18 3.97 -2.78
CA SER A 128 -19.68 4.68 -3.95
C SER A 128 -20.23 3.72 -5.02
N TYR A 129 -19.61 2.55 -5.20
CA TYR A 129 -19.94 1.69 -6.35
C TYR A 129 -20.69 0.41 -6.02
N PHE A 130 -20.66 -0.10 -4.78
CA PHE A 130 -21.38 -1.34 -4.44
C PHE A 130 -22.89 -1.26 -4.72
N MET A 131 -23.48 -0.07 -4.60
CA MET A 131 -24.89 0.15 -4.93
C MET A 131 -25.22 -0.17 -6.39
N PHE A 132 -24.32 0.14 -7.35
CA PHE A 132 -24.52 -0.20 -8.77
C PHE A 132 -24.37 -1.70 -9.04
N HIS A 133 -23.67 -2.41 -8.15
CA HIS A 133 -23.56 -3.86 -8.15
C HIS A 133 -24.69 -4.53 -7.37
N GLY A 134 -25.64 -3.79 -6.79
CA GLY A 134 -26.68 -4.36 -5.92
C GLY A 134 -26.09 -5.08 -4.70
N MET A 135 -24.94 -4.61 -4.23
CA MET A 135 -24.25 -5.13 -3.06
C MET A 135 -24.53 -4.25 -1.84
N ASP A 136 -24.63 -4.89 -0.68
CA ASP A 136 -24.76 -4.20 0.60
C ASP A 136 -23.39 -4.11 1.27
N ILE A 137 -22.93 -2.89 1.51
CA ILE A 137 -21.68 -2.61 2.22
C ILE A 137 -21.72 -3.10 3.68
N ASN A 138 -22.90 -3.29 4.26
CA ASN A 138 -23.04 -3.80 5.62
C ASN A 138 -22.96 -5.33 5.70
N SER A 139 -22.71 -6.02 4.58
CA SER A 139 -22.57 -7.48 4.51
C SER A 139 -21.10 -7.90 4.50
N PRO A 140 -20.55 -8.37 5.64
CA PRO A 140 -19.13 -8.75 5.72
C PRO A 140 -18.78 -9.86 4.73
N ASN A 141 -19.70 -10.80 4.50
CA ASN A 141 -19.50 -11.91 3.57
C ASN A 141 -19.22 -11.45 2.14
N MET A 142 -19.87 -10.37 1.70
CA MET A 142 -19.69 -9.84 0.34
C MET A 142 -18.36 -9.09 0.23
N ILE A 143 -17.97 -8.37 1.29
CA ILE A 143 -16.67 -7.72 1.37
C ILE A 143 -15.57 -8.78 1.31
N PHE A 144 -15.48 -9.68 2.29
CA PHE A 144 -14.37 -10.63 2.38
C PHE A 144 -14.28 -11.61 1.20
N LYS A 145 -15.36 -11.82 0.46
CA LYS A 145 -15.34 -12.66 -0.75
C LYS A 145 -14.62 -12.01 -1.93
N TYR A 146 -14.78 -10.71 -2.13
CA TYR A 146 -14.28 -10.01 -3.32
C TYR A 146 -13.08 -9.12 -3.03
N PHE A 147 -12.99 -8.64 -1.79
CA PHE A 147 -11.98 -7.70 -1.32
C PHE A 147 -10.54 -8.16 -1.57
N PRO A 148 -10.15 -9.44 -1.38
CA PRO A 148 -8.75 -9.83 -1.63
C PRO A 148 -8.26 -9.56 -3.06
N VAL A 149 -9.13 -9.71 -4.05
CA VAL A 149 -8.77 -9.45 -5.47
C VAL A 149 -8.80 -7.96 -5.79
N LEU A 150 -9.80 -7.25 -5.28
CA LEU A 150 -9.92 -5.80 -5.45
C LEU A 150 -8.73 -5.09 -4.80
N GLU A 151 -8.40 -5.44 -3.56
CA GLU A 151 -7.29 -4.84 -2.83
C GLU A 151 -5.95 -5.16 -3.47
N PHE A 152 -5.72 -6.42 -3.85
CA PHE A 152 -4.50 -6.77 -4.56
C PHE A 152 -4.31 -5.96 -5.85
N THR A 153 -5.38 -5.81 -6.63
CA THR A 153 -5.33 -5.09 -7.90
C THR A 153 -5.07 -3.60 -7.68
N GLU A 154 -5.85 -2.97 -6.81
CA GLU A 154 -5.71 -1.54 -6.49
C GLU A 154 -4.33 -1.24 -5.92
N SER A 155 -3.87 -2.05 -4.96
CA SER A 155 -2.55 -1.88 -4.36
C SER A 155 -1.42 -2.05 -5.38
N TYR A 156 -1.58 -2.95 -6.35
CA TYR A 156 -0.61 -3.11 -7.43
C TYR A 156 -0.57 -1.87 -8.34
N ILE A 157 -1.74 -1.35 -8.74
CA ILE A 157 -1.85 -0.12 -9.53
C ILE A 157 -1.23 1.06 -8.77
N TYR A 158 -1.57 1.22 -7.50
CA TYR A 158 -1.04 2.27 -6.63
C TYR A 158 0.50 2.20 -6.49
N GLN A 159 1.06 0.99 -6.42
CA GLN A 159 2.51 0.79 -6.40
C GLN A 159 3.17 1.27 -7.70
N LEU A 160 2.50 1.05 -8.84
CA LEU A 160 2.95 1.55 -10.13
C LEU A 160 2.81 3.08 -10.22
N ASP A 161 1.73 3.67 -9.72
CA ASP A 161 1.55 5.12 -9.63
C ASP A 161 2.70 5.79 -8.88
N GLY A 162 2.98 5.33 -7.66
CA GLY A 162 4.07 5.87 -6.86
C GLY A 162 5.45 5.67 -7.50
N SER A 163 5.60 4.66 -8.35
CA SER A 163 6.83 4.44 -9.12
C SER A 163 6.89 5.34 -10.37
N ASN A 164 5.75 5.65 -10.99
CA ASN A 164 5.62 6.62 -12.06
C ASN A 164 6.01 8.03 -11.59
N GLU A 165 5.52 8.45 -10.43
CA GLU A 165 5.84 9.74 -9.82
C GLU A 165 7.34 9.88 -9.53
N LYS A 166 7.98 8.82 -9.03
CA LYS A 166 9.43 8.82 -8.76
C LYS A 166 10.26 9.09 -10.02
N LEU A 167 9.82 8.67 -11.21
CA LEU A 167 10.53 8.98 -12.47
C LEU A 167 10.59 10.47 -12.79
N LEU A 168 9.68 11.28 -12.24
CA LEU A 168 9.69 12.73 -12.38
C LEU A 168 10.72 13.40 -11.47
N THR A 169 11.10 12.73 -10.38
CA THR A 169 12.06 13.26 -9.38
C THR A 169 13.52 13.02 -9.73
N ILE A 170 13.82 12.15 -10.70
CA ILE A 170 15.20 11.87 -11.14
C ILE A 170 15.73 13.13 -11.84
N PRO A 171 16.75 13.81 -11.28
CA PRO A 171 17.31 15.00 -11.91
C PRO A 171 17.92 14.61 -13.25
N THR A 172 17.44 15.26 -14.32
CA THR A 172 18.18 15.26 -15.59
C THR A 172 19.46 16.06 -15.32
N GLU A 173 20.57 15.34 -15.14
CA GLU A 173 21.96 15.80 -14.97
C GLU A 173 22.18 17.24 -14.45
N GLY A 174 22.64 17.37 -13.20
CA GLY A 174 23.34 18.59 -12.75
C GLY A 174 23.01 19.16 -11.38
N GLY A 175 22.35 18.43 -10.48
CA GLY A 175 22.06 18.90 -9.11
C GLY A 175 22.81 18.12 -8.03
N LEU A 176 23.64 18.81 -7.25
CA LEU A 176 24.28 18.32 -6.02
C LEU A 176 23.20 18.00 -4.97
N ALA A 177 22.75 16.75 -4.91
CA ALA A 177 21.99 16.21 -3.80
C ALA A 177 22.70 14.95 -3.25
N ASP A 178 22.62 14.84 -1.92
CA ASP A 178 23.41 14.06 -0.97
C ASP A 178 23.70 12.61 -1.40
N GLU A 179 24.97 12.19 -1.28
CA GLU A 179 25.47 10.88 -1.77
C GLU A 179 24.90 9.69 -1.00
N PHE A 180 24.30 9.90 0.17
CA PHE A 180 23.72 8.84 1.01
C PHE A 180 22.33 8.37 0.56
N GLU A 181 21.54 9.22 -0.11
CA GLU A 181 20.26 8.80 -0.66
C GLU A 181 20.43 8.11 -2.03
N LYS A 182 21.34 8.57 -2.89
CA LYS A 182 21.56 8.00 -4.24
C LYS A 182 21.69 6.47 -4.26
N GLY A 183 22.34 5.86 -3.27
CA GLY A 183 22.60 4.41 -3.24
C GLY A 183 21.36 3.50 -3.15
N LYS A 184 20.27 3.92 -2.48
CA LYS A 184 19.03 3.12 -2.40
C LYS A 184 18.09 3.40 -3.58
N TYR A 185 18.05 4.64 -4.05
CA TYR A 185 17.18 5.05 -5.15
C TYR A 185 17.67 4.51 -6.49
N GLN A 186 18.99 4.36 -6.68
CA GLN A 186 19.55 3.88 -7.94
C GLN A 186 19.24 2.40 -8.19
N GLY A 187 19.27 1.55 -7.15
CA GLY A 187 18.89 0.14 -7.28
C GLY A 187 17.42 -0.06 -7.65
N TRP A 188 16.50 0.61 -6.96
CA TRP A 188 15.06 0.50 -7.27
C TRP A 188 14.68 1.21 -8.56
N ALA A 189 15.31 2.35 -8.91
CA ALA A 189 15.07 3.04 -10.17
C ALA A 189 15.60 2.26 -11.38
N GLU A 190 16.72 1.55 -11.25
CA GLU A 190 17.22 0.64 -12.29
C GLU A 190 16.35 -0.61 -12.41
N THR A 191 15.94 -1.23 -11.30
CA THR A 191 14.98 -2.35 -11.31
C THR A 191 13.64 -1.94 -11.91
N PHE A 192 13.13 -0.76 -11.58
CA PHE A 192 11.87 -0.24 -12.13
C PHE A 192 12.00 0.22 -13.58
N SER A 193 13.11 0.84 -13.99
CA SER A 193 13.34 1.18 -15.40
C SER A 193 13.38 -0.09 -16.27
N ASN A 194 14.00 -1.15 -15.77
CA ASN A 194 14.01 -2.47 -16.43
C ASN A 194 12.61 -3.13 -16.44
N MET A 195 11.78 -2.91 -15.41
CA MET A 195 10.42 -3.44 -15.31
C MET A 195 9.44 -2.67 -16.22
N LEU A 196 9.57 -1.35 -16.29
CA LEU A 196 8.75 -0.48 -17.15
C LEU A 196 9.10 -0.67 -18.63
N GLU A 197 10.36 -0.97 -18.96
CA GLU A 197 10.77 -1.39 -20.31
C GLU A 197 10.17 -2.74 -20.73
N LYS A 198 9.75 -3.57 -19.76
CA LYS A 198 9.31 -4.97 -19.98
C LYS A 198 7.81 -5.21 -19.78
N ASP A 199 6.97 -4.17 -19.83
CA ASP A 199 5.53 -4.19 -19.53
C ASP A 199 5.26 -4.31 -18.00
N PRO A 200 5.03 -3.18 -17.29
CA PRO A 200 4.88 -3.17 -15.84
C PRO A 200 3.58 -3.81 -15.35
N LEU A 201 2.57 -3.94 -16.22
CA LEU A 201 1.28 -4.53 -15.91
C LEU A 201 1.25 -6.04 -16.18
N ARG A 202 2.20 -6.58 -16.95
CA ARG A 202 2.32 -8.01 -17.25
C ARG A 202 2.16 -8.93 -16.02
N PRO A 203 2.81 -8.68 -14.86
CA PRO A 203 2.62 -9.54 -13.70
C PRO A 203 1.17 -9.55 -13.20
N LEU A 204 0.50 -8.39 -13.17
CA LEU A 204 -0.91 -8.29 -12.80
C LEU A 204 -1.80 -9.01 -13.82
N LEU A 205 -1.56 -8.82 -15.12
CA LEU A 205 -2.28 -9.51 -16.19
C LEU A 205 -2.18 -11.03 -16.04
N ASN A 206 -0.99 -11.56 -15.75
CA ASN A 206 -0.78 -12.99 -15.51
C ASN A 206 -1.63 -13.51 -14.34
N VAL A 207 -1.68 -12.77 -13.22
CA VAL A 207 -2.49 -13.17 -12.05
C VAL A 207 -3.98 -13.19 -12.39
N LEU A 208 -4.47 -12.15 -13.09
CA LEU A 208 -5.87 -12.06 -13.50
C LEU A 208 -6.24 -13.16 -14.50
N GLU A 209 -5.34 -13.50 -15.43
CA GLU A 209 -5.54 -14.58 -16.41
C GLU A 209 -5.60 -15.96 -15.73
N GLN A 210 -4.66 -16.25 -14.81
CA GLN A 210 -4.64 -17.50 -14.04
C GLN A 210 -5.92 -17.69 -13.21
N ARG A 211 -6.50 -16.60 -12.71
CA ARG A 211 -7.77 -16.61 -11.97
C ARG A 211 -9.02 -16.57 -12.87
N ARG A 212 -8.85 -16.53 -14.20
CA ARG A 212 -9.93 -16.38 -15.20
C ARG A 212 -10.77 -15.13 -15.01
N LEU A 213 -10.14 -14.06 -14.53
CA LEU A 213 -10.76 -12.75 -14.34
C LEU A 213 -10.42 -11.76 -15.44
N LEU A 214 -9.35 -12.03 -16.20
CA LEU A 214 -8.92 -11.16 -17.28
C LEU A 214 -9.91 -11.22 -18.46
N THR A 215 -10.40 -10.05 -18.85
CA THR A 215 -11.21 -9.85 -20.06
C THR A 215 -10.53 -8.84 -20.98
N GLU A 216 -10.90 -8.82 -22.26
CA GLU A 216 -10.37 -7.81 -23.20
C GLU A 216 -10.68 -6.39 -22.74
N ARG A 217 -11.85 -6.16 -22.14
CA ARG A 217 -12.19 -4.83 -21.60
C ARG A 217 -11.28 -4.43 -20.44
N ILE A 218 -10.95 -5.35 -19.53
CA ILE A 218 -9.99 -5.08 -18.45
C ILE A 218 -8.59 -4.78 -19.03
N ARG A 219 -8.18 -5.52 -20.06
CA ARG A 219 -6.90 -5.28 -20.75
C ARG A 219 -6.85 -3.89 -21.39
N GLU A 220 -7.94 -3.46 -22.01
CA GLU A 220 -8.06 -2.12 -22.62
C GLU A 220 -8.02 -1.00 -21.57
N GLU A 221 -8.67 -1.18 -20.42
CA GLU A 221 -8.63 -0.20 -19.33
C GLU A 221 -7.24 -0.12 -18.68
N LEU A 222 -6.56 -1.25 -18.49
CA LEU A 222 -5.19 -1.27 -17.99
C LEU A 222 -4.21 -0.59 -18.97
N LYS A 223 -4.39 -0.80 -20.27
CA LYS A 223 -3.63 -0.08 -21.32
C LYS A 223 -3.92 1.43 -21.32
N SER A 224 -5.15 1.81 -21.00
CA SER A 224 -5.53 3.22 -20.80
C SER A 224 -4.77 3.83 -19.61
N GLY A 225 -4.50 3.06 -18.56
CA GLY A 225 -3.63 3.45 -17.45
C GLY A 225 -2.17 3.70 -17.88
N GLU A 226 -1.61 2.86 -18.76
CA GLU A 226 -0.27 3.11 -19.31
C GLU A 226 -0.20 4.41 -20.12
N GLU A 227 -1.23 4.68 -20.92
CA GLU A 227 -1.38 5.94 -21.66
C GLU A 227 -1.48 7.12 -20.70
N TYR A 228 -2.28 7.00 -19.63
CA TYR A 228 -2.38 8.00 -18.57
C TYR A 228 -1.02 8.32 -17.95
N TRP A 229 -0.26 7.32 -17.51
CA TRP A 229 1.07 7.55 -16.93
C TRP A 229 2.04 8.23 -17.89
N ALA A 230 1.97 7.90 -19.19
CA ALA A 230 2.78 8.57 -20.21
C ALA A 230 2.40 10.05 -20.36
N LEU A 231 1.11 10.36 -20.35
CA LEU A 231 0.59 11.73 -20.39
C LEU A 231 0.95 12.50 -19.11
N GLU A 232 0.78 11.90 -17.94
CA GLU A 232 1.15 12.49 -16.65
C GLU A 232 2.64 12.88 -16.66
N ARG A 233 3.51 11.96 -17.08
CA ARG A 233 4.94 12.26 -17.21
C ARG A 233 5.23 13.40 -18.19
N LYS A 234 4.53 13.44 -19.33
CA LYS A 234 4.67 14.48 -20.35
C LYS A 234 4.23 15.85 -19.81
N LEU A 235 3.05 15.90 -19.19
CA LEU A 235 2.44 17.12 -18.64
C LEU A 235 3.27 17.68 -17.47
N CYS A 236 3.68 16.83 -16.52
CA CYS A 236 4.53 17.23 -15.41
C CYS A 236 5.89 17.76 -15.90
N ARG A 237 6.53 17.12 -16.89
CA ARG A 237 7.77 17.62 -17.49
C ARG A 237 7.57 18.97 -18.19
N ALA A 238 6.50 19.13 -18.94
CA ALA A 238 6.17 20.41 -19.57
C ALA A 238 5.98 21.51 -18.53
N LEU A 239 5.31 21.21 -17.41
CA LEU A 239 5.11 22.14 -16.30
C LEU A 239 6.44 22.55 -15.63
N ILE A 240 7.30 21.58 -15.32
CA ILE A 240 8.64 21.82 -14.72
C ILE A 240 9.51 22.67 -15.65
N CYS A 241 9.49 22.36 -16.95
CA CYS A 241 10.27 23.08 -17.97
C CYS A 241 9.60 24.37 -18.45
N LYS A 242 8.42 24.75 -17.93
CA LYS A 242 7.61 25.91 -18.34
C LYS A 242 7.34 25.95 -19.85
N MET A 243 7.09 24.78 -20.43
CA MET A 243 6.71 24.64 -21.83
C MET A 243 5.20 24.84 -22.01
N GLU A 244 4.76 25.06 -23.24
CA GLU A 244 3.35 25.10 -23.58
C GLU A 244 2.70 23.72 -23.35
N ILE A 245 1.58 23.71 -22.63
CA ILE A 245 0.82 22.51 -22.31
C ILE A 245 -0.35 22.41 -23.30
N SER A 246 -0.47 21.28 -23.98
CA SER A 246 -1.60 21.03 -24.89
C SER A 246 -2.87 20.77 -24.09
N LEU A 247 -3.94 21.51 -24.40
CA LEU A 247 -5.26 21.27 -23.84
C LEU A 247 -5.77 19.86 -24.18
N GLU A 248 -5.44 19.34 -25.36
CA GLU A 248 -5.85 18.00 -25.79
C GLU A 248 -5.21 16.92 -24.91
N ASP A 249 -3.92 17.06 -24.58
CA ASP A 249 -3.22 16.12 -23.67
C ASP A 249 -3.83 16.16 -22.26
N VAL A 250 -4.17 17.36 -21.76
CA VAL A 250 -4.80 17.53 -20.44
C VAL A 250 -6.18 16.89 -20.43
N MET A 251 -7.02 17.20 -21.44
CA MET A 251 -8.34 16.59 -21.54
C MET A 251 -8.23 15.07 -21.62
N ARG A 252 -7.31 14.54 -22.43
CA ARG A 252 -7.08 13.09 -22.54
C ARG A 252 -6.65 12.49 -21.20
N ALA A 253 -5.72 13.12 -20.48
CA ALA A 253 -5.28 12.66 -19.17
C ALA A 253 -6.44 12.60 -18.16
N ILE A 254 -7.29 13.62 -18.10
CA ILE A 254 -8.47 13.63 -17.21
C ILE A 254 -9.39 12.43 -17.48
N HIS A 255 -9.66 12.12 -18.75
CA HIS A 255 -10.54 10.98 -19.10
C HIS A 255 -9.92 9.62 -18.79
N LEU A 256 -8.59 9.53 -18.69
CA LEU A 256 -7.89 8.29 -18.42
C LEU A 256 -7.55 8.10 -16.94
N LYS A 257 -7.57 9.18 -16.14
CA LYS A 257 -7.10 9.21 -14.75
C LYS A 257 -7.75 8.14 -13.88
N SER A 258 -9.05 7.95 -13.98
CA SER A 258 -9.82 6.99 -13.16
C SER A 258 -9.91 5.59 -13.78
N PHE A 259 -8.89 5.13 -14.50
CA PHE A 259 -8.89 3.79 -15.09
C PHE A 259 -8.89 2.67 -14.04
N ASP A 260 -8.28 2.92 -12.87
CA ASP A 260 -8.28 2.07 -11.68
C ASP A 260 -9.72 1.73 -11.24
N TYR A 261 -10.58 2.73 -11.07
CA TYR A 261 -12.00 2.54 -10.72
C TYR A 261 -12.77 1.74 -11.78
N ARG A 262 -12.47 1.96 -13.07
CA ARG A 262 -13.06 1.19 -14.17
C ARG A 262 -12.61 -0.27 -14.14
N VAL A 263 -11.33 -0.53 -13.89
CA VAL A 263 -10.80 -1.89 -13.71
C VAL A 263 -11.44 -2.58 -12.51
N LEU A 264 -11.56 -1.91 -11.36
CA LEU A 264 -12.20 -2.47 -10.15
C LEU A 264 -13.68 -2.81 -10.40
N ASN A 265 -14.42 -1.95 -11.11
CA ASN A 265 -15.81 -2.23 -11.47
C ASN A 265 -15.94 -3.44 -12.41
N LEU A 266 -15.09 -3.54 -13.42
CA LEU A 266 -15.06 -4.69 -14.34
C LEU A 266 -14.70 -5.98 -13.62
N LEU A 267 -13.70 -5.95 -12.73
CA LEU A 267 -13.33 -7.09 -11.90
C LEU A 267 -14.49 -7.52 -11.01
N LEU A 268 -15.22 -6.59 -10.42
CA LEU A 268 -16.36 -6.91 -9.57
C LEU A 268 -17.50 -7.59 -10.35
N TYR A 269 -17.77 -7.20 -11.60
CA TYR A 269 -18.68 -7.94 -12.48
C TYR A 269 -18.21 -9.38 -12.72
N GLN A 270 -16.93 -9.56 -13.05
CA GLN A 270 -16.35 -10.89 -13.31
C GLN A 270 -16.38 -11.79 -12.07
N LEU A 271 -15.98 -11.26 -10.91
CA LEU A 271 -16.01 -11.98 -9.63
C LEU A 271 -17.42 -12.41 -9.23
N ARG A 272 -18.45 -11.67 -9.66
CA ARG A 272 -19.86 -11.98 -9.40
C ARG A 272 -20.48 -12.87 -10.48
N GLY A 273 -19.77 -13.14 -11.57
CA GLY A 273 -20.28 -13.88 -12.71
C GLY A 273 -21.46 -13.17 -13.39
N GLN A 274 -21.44 -11.84 -13.41
CA GLN A 274 -22.47 -11.02 -14.03
C GLN A 274 -21.97 -10.40 -15.33
N GLU A 275 -22.88 -10.21 -16.28
CA GLU A 275 -22.61 -9.44 -17.49
C GLU A 275 -22.37 -7.97 -17.13
N VAL A 276 -21.42 -7.35 -17.81
CA VAL A 276 -21.08 -5.95 -17.59
C VAL A 276 -22.25 -5.09 -18.03
N ASN A 277 -22.76 -4.25 -17.13
CA ASN A 277 -23.79 -3.28 -17.48
C ASN A 277 -23.14 -2.07 -18.18
N ASP A 278 -23.32 -1.95 -19.49
CA ASP A 278 -22.76 -0.85 -20.27
C ASP A 278 -23.26 0.53 -19.85
N LEU A 279 -24.51 0.64 -19.41
CA LEU A 279 -25.04 1.91 -18.89
C LEU A 279 -24.32 2.34 -17.61
N HIS A 280 -23.98 1.37 -16.74
CA HIS A 280 -23.17 1.67 -15.56
C HIS A 280 -21.78 2.15 -16.00
N MET A 281 -21.12 1.46 -16.93
CA MET A 281 -19.77 1.85 -17.38
C MET A 281 -19.76 3.21 -18.11
N GLU A 282 -20.81 3.55 -18.87
CA GLU A 282 -20.96 4.88 -19.49
C GLU A 282 -21.17 5.96 -18.42
N PHE A 283 -21.99 5.67 -17.40
CA PHE A 283 -22.18 6.57 -16.27
C PHE A 283 -20.87 6.84 -15.52
N LEU A 284 -20.02 5.83 -15.30
CA LEU A 284 -18.71 5.99 -14.66
C LEU A 284 -17.87 7.05 -15.37
N SER A 285 -17.73 6.94 -16.68
CA SER A 285 -16.91 7.87 -17.48
C SER A 285 -17.36 9.33 -17.33
N VAL A 286 -18.68 9.58 -17.25
CA VAL A 286 -19.22 10.93 -17.04
C VAL A 286 -19.04 11.38 -15.59
N SER A 287 -19.32 10.51 -14.63
CA SER A 287 -19.21 10.82 -13.20
C SER A 287 -17.77 11.15 -12.81
N GLU A 288 -16.80 10.36 -13.26
CA GLU A 288 -15.37 10.56 -13.02
C GLU A 288 -14.92 11.93 -13.54
N PHE A 289 -15.30 12.28 -14.77
CA PHE A 289 -14.99 13.59 -15.35
C PHE A 289 -15.56 14.76 -14.51
N LEU A 290 -16.78 14.62 -14.01
CA LEU A 290 -17.41 15.64 -13.17
C LEU A 290 -16.75 15.76 -11.79
N VAL A 291 -16.32 14.63 -11.20
CA VAL A 291 -15.60 14.62 -9.92
C VAL A 291 -14.27 15.34 -10.06
N GLU A 292 -13.50 15.05 -11.11
CA GLU A 292 -12.23 15.72 -11.38
C GLU A 292 -12.39 17.24 -11.56
N ILE A 293 -13.39 17.68 -12.32
CA ILE A 293 -13.69 19.12 -12.45
C ILE A 293 -14.11 19.72 -11.10
N SER A 294 -14.93 19.01 -10.33
CA SER A 294 -15.39 19.47 -9.03
C SER A 294 -14.24 19.67 -8.06
N ASP A 295 -13.30 18.72 -7.99
CA ASP A 295 -12.14 18.80 -7.10
C ASP A 295 -11.27 20.03 -7.43
N ASP A 296 -10.99 20.27 -8.71
CA ASP A 296 -10.24 21.45 -9.15
C ASP A 296 -10.97 22.77 -8.81
N LEU A 297 -12.29 22.82 -9.04
CA LEU A 297 -13.09 24.00 -8.72
C LEU A 297 -13.15 24.26 -7.21
N MET A 298 -13.31 23.22 -6.39
CA MET A 298 -13.41 23.37 -4.93
C MET A 298 -12.07 23.81 -4.33
N VAL A 299 -10.95 23.27 -4.84
CA VAL A 299 -9.61 23.76 -4.51
C VAL A 299 -9.49 25.24 -4.87
N SER A 300 -9.90 25.64 -6.09
CA SER A 300 -9.81 27.04 -6.53
C SER A 300 -10.64 28.00 -5.65
N ILE A 301 -11.82 27.58 -5.19
CA ILE A 301 -12.71 28.39 -4.35
C ILE A 301 -12.13 28.57 -2.93
N ILE A 302 -11.57 27.51 -2.35
CA ILE A 302 -10.99 27.54 -0.99
C ILE A 302 -9.76 28.47 -0.95
N TYR A 303 -8.96 28.52 -2.01
CA TYR A 303 -7.78 29.40 -2.08
C TYR A 303 -8.09 30.83 -2.58
N SER A 304 -9.30 31.08 -3.08
CA SER A 304 -9.72 32.41 -3.58
C SER A 304 -10.45 33.27 -2.56
N THR A 305 -10.74 32.77 -1.35
CA THR A 305 -11.27 33.61 -0.27
C THR A 305 -10.17 34.51 0.30
N PRO A 306 -10.28 35.85 0.18
CA PRO A 306 -9.34 36.76 0.82
C PRO A 306 -9.53 36.68 2.34
N ARG A 307 -8.43 36.42 3.07
CA ARG A 307 -8.38 36.64 4.52
C ARG A 307 -8.30 38.12 4.84
#